data_AF-A0A1I7U1F4-F1
#
_entry.id   AF-A0A1I7U1F4-F1
#
_cell.length_a   1.000
_cell.length_b   1.000
_cell.length_c   1.000
_cell.angle_alpha   90.00
_cell.angle_beta   90.00
_cell.angle_gamma   90.00
#
_symmetry.space_group_name_H-M   'P 1'
#
loop_
_entity.id
_entity.type
_entity.pdbx_description
1 polymer ?
#
loop_
_entity_poly.entity_id
_entity_poly.type
_entity_poly.pdbx_seq_one_letter_code
_entity_poly.pdbx_strand_id
1 'polypeptide(L)'
;MVSILRLLVLFSLLGITVAIFDSFEAEQKGRPPRPPKPPSGPKPPGPRPTNRPPTNPRPTGQPPSGPRPTNRPRPTTRRPGQARGCEHGWMAFNRPQGTWCVKVFYGPHNWHTSQIACKLHGAVLTGFQNANERIQVANAGRALSFRFGGGPQEMWVDGMRRPECQTKEACDPLNAFQWTDGHTTGTDGFFWPGQEPNALYTPKRGVQSAIMMHISPADGIMARFGLPHGSLTNIMIGLLICMLVFQVGGANRETAELLCKGHGATLTGVQDANENMQIAADAVRAYNQNPAGYGDVWLGARRKPECYPPMSCPPLSAFEWTDGHTTGNYFFWGPGEPNALLYQNLGPQTCAVQLVSNCCPLAKYGYPHGSFDDVHCETQFYLYACGKKPS
;
A
#
# COMPACT_ATOMS: atom_id res chain seq x y z
N MET A 1 -33.72 44.44 10.06
CA MET A 1 -33.10 43.37 10.88
C MET A 1 -32.21 42.43 10.03
N VAL A 2 -31.25 42.96 9.26
CA VAL A 2 -30.28 42.13 8.50
C VAL A 2 -28.83 42.57 8.74
N SER A 3 -28.61 43.74 9.33
CA SER A 3 -27.25 44.28 9.55
C SER A 3 -26.59 43.86 10.87
N ILE A 4 -27.36 43.38 11.86
CA ILE A 4 -26.84 42.97 13.18
C ILE A 4 -26.25 41.54 13.11
N LEU A 5 -26.81 40.68 12.27
CA LEU A 5 -26.37 39.29 12.16
C LEU A 5 -24.99 39.14 11.48
N ARG A 6 -24.63 40.06 10.57
CA ARG A 6 -23.28 40.08 9.96
C ARG A 6 -22.19 40.56 10.91
N LEU A 7 -22.53 41.41 11.88
CA LEU A 7 -21.57 41.90 12.86
C LEU A 7 -21.25 40.84 13.93
N LEU A 8 -22.25 40.04 14.32
CA LEU A 8 -22.08 38.96 15.31
C LEU A 8 -21.21 37.80 14.81
N VAL A 9 -21.23 37.49 13.50
CA VAL A 9 -20.38 36.43 12.91
C VAL A 9 -18.91 36.86 12.81
N LEU A 10 -18.63 38.16 12.67
CA LEU A 10 -17.26 38.68 12.66
C LEU A 10 -16.64 38.70 14.05
N PHE A 11 -17.41 38.99 15.10
CA PHE A 11 -16.90 38.97 16.48
C PHE A 11 -16.64 37.55 17.01
N SER A 12 -17.38 36.54 16.56
CA SER A 12 -17.10 35.14 16.94
C SER A 12 -15.84 34.57 16.27
N LEU A 13 -15.52 34.97 15.03
CA LEU A 13 -14.28 34.57 14.35
C LEU A 13 -13.02 35.24 14.94
N LEU A 14 -13.15 36.49 15.42
CA LEU A 14 -12.08 37.19 16.15
C LEU A 14 -11.85 36.59 17.56
N GLY A 15 -12.91 36.15 18.25
CA GLY A 15 -12.78 35.46 19.54
C GLY A 15 -12.06 34.11 19.46
N ILE A 16 -12.24 33.37 18.37
CA ILE A 16 -11.58 32.07 18.15
C ILE A 16 -10.10 32.23 17.79
N THR A 17 -9.70 33.32 17.13
CA THR A 17 -8.31 33.56 16.75
C THR A 17 -7.43 34.02 17.93
N VAL A 18 -7.98 34.74 18.91
CA VAL A 18 -7.24 35.14 20.12
C VAL A 18 -7.01 33.95 21.07
N ALA A 19 -7.99 33.06 21.23
CA ALA A 19 -7.84 31.88 22.09
C ALA A 19 -6.79 30.87 21.60
N ILE A 20 -6.50 30.83 20.29
CA ILE A 20 -5.49 29.95 19.71
C ILE A 20 -4.07 30.52 19.95
N PHE A 21 -3.89 31.84 19.99
CA PHE A 21 -2.56 32.44 20.21
C PHE A 21 -2.08 32.34 21.66
N ASP A 22 -2.96 32.48 22.66
CA ASP A 22 -2.58 32.34 24.08
C ASP A 22 -2.19 30.89 24.47
N SER A 23 -2.63 29.90 23.69
CA SER A 23 -2.31 28.49 23.94
C SER A 23 -0.90 28.08 23.45
N PHE A 24 -0.25 28.89 22.62
CA PHE A 24 1.07 28.56 22.04
C PHE A 24 2.27 29.11 22.84
N GLU A 25 2.08 30.04 23.78
CA GLU A 25 3.20 30.62 24.56
C GLU A 25 3.48 29.94 25.92
N ALA A 26 2.66 28.97 26.35
CA ALA A 26 2.83 28.31 27.64
C ALA A 26 3.82 27.12 27.65
N GLU A 27 4.33 26.66 26.50
CA GLU A 27 5.15 25.42 26.42
C GLU A 27 6.63 25.66 26.05
N GLN A 28 7.20 26.82 26.38
CA GLN A 28 8.63 27.11 26.15
C GLN A 28 9.45 27.54 27.38
N LYS A 29 8.93 27.41 28.61
CA LYS A 29 9.73 27.67 29.83
C LYS A 29 9.82 26.43 30.72
N GLY A 30 10.88 25.64 30.51
CA GLY A 30 11.34 24.67 31.51
C GLY A 30 11.93 23.38 30.94
N ARG A 31 13.11 23.43 30.30
CA ARG A 31 13.90 22.21 30.07
C ARG A 31 15.25 22.32 30.83
N PRO A 32 15.56 21.42 31.78
CA PRO A 32 16.84 21.43 32.48
C PRO A 32 17.99 21.02 31.55
N PRO A 33 19.25 21.45 31.82
CA PRO A 33 20.40 21.14 30.99
C PRO A 33 20.74 19.64 31.02
N ARG A 34 21.25 19.12 29.90
CA ARG A 34 21.62 17.70 29.74
C ARG A 34 22.83 17.33 30.62
N PRO A 35 22.86 16.11 31.19
CA PRO A 35 24.04 15.61 31.89
C PRO A 35 25.22 15.34 30.92
N PRO A 36 26.48 15.42 31.39
CA PRO A 36 27.65 15.19 30.56
C PRO A 36 27.82 13.71 30.20
N LYS A 37 28.42 13.47 29.03
CA LYS A 37 28.67 12.13 28.47
C LYS A 37 29.66 11.32 29.34
N PRO A 38 29.44 10.01 29.54
CA PRO A 38 30.42 9.15 30.21
C PRO A 38 31.66 8.91 29.32
N PRO A 39 32.85 8.68 29.92
CA PRO A 39 34.08 8.45 29.19
C PRO A 39 34.11 7.05 28.54
N SER A 40 34.73 6.98 27.36
CA SER A 40 34.93 5.77 26.58
C SER A 40 35.86 4.78 27.28
N GLY A 41 35.37 3.56 27.54
CA GLY A 41 36.16 2.47 28.11
C GLY A 41 37.23 1.90 27.17
N PRO A 42 38.18 1.09 27.68
CA PRO A 42 39.38 0.70 26.95
C PRO A 42 39.14 -0.41 25.92
N LYS A 43 39.88 -0.35 24.82
CA LYS A 43 39.88 -1.30 23.71
C LYS A 43 40.65 -2.59 24.08
N PRO A 44 40.22 -3.79 23.63
CA PRO A 44 40.90 -5.05 23.96
C PRO A 44 42.23 -5.24 23.19
N PRO A 45 43.19 -5.98 23.75
CA PRO A 45 44.52 -6.16 23.16
C PRO A 45 44.51 -7.21 22.03
N GLY A 46 45.29 -6.94 20.98
CA GLY A 46 45.53 -7.87 19.87
C GLY A 46 46.63 -8.90 20.18
N PRO A 47 46.77 -9.98 19.39
CA PRO A 47 47.71 -11.07 19.70
C PRO A 47 48.97 -11.07 18.80
N ARG A 48 50.14 -11.33 19.40
CA ARG A 48 51.31 -12.08 18.85
C ARG A 48 52.55 -11.97 19.77
N PRO A 49 53.68 -12.68 19.53
CA PRO A 49 53.91 -14.05 18.99
C PRO A 49 55.00 -14.82 19.79
N THR A 50 55.17 -16.14 19.59
CA THR A 50 56.42 -16.83 19.98
C THR A 50 56.94 -17.80 18.90
N ASN A 51 58.21 -17.61 18.50
CA ASN A 51 59.13 -18.56 17.86
C ASN A 51 59.98 -19.19 19.01
N ARG A 52 60.50 -20.43 19.06
CA ARG A 52 61.35 -21.25 18.17
C ARG A 52 61.53 -22.71 18.76
N PRO A 53 62.18 -23.69 18.04
CA PRO A 53 62.22 -25.18 18.21
C PRO A 53 63.52 -25.69 18.94
N PRO A 54 64.03 -26.99 18.93
CA PRO A 54 63.82 -28.25 18.11
C PRO A 54 63.73 -29.58 18.96
N THR A 55 63.51 -30.84 18.50
CA THR A 55 64.30 -31.79 17.65
C THR A 55 63.56 -33.17 17.43
N ASN A 56 63.92 -33.87 16.34
CA ASN A 56 63.59 -35.22 15.75
C ASN A 56 63.65 -36.51 16.65
N PRO A 57 63.40 -37.80 16.20
CA PRO A 57 63.26 -38.36 14.82
C PRO A 57 62.15 -39.43 14.52
N ARG A 58 62.14 -39.85 13.24
CA ARG A 58 61.31 -40.83 12.45
C ARG A 58 61.51 -42.33 12.81
N PRO A 59 60.59 -43.24 12.41
CA PRO A 59 60.90 -44.30 11.40
C PRO A 59 59.72 -44.59 10.41
N THR A 60 59.88 -44.46 9.09
CA THR A 60 60.14 -45.51 8.05
C THR A 60 58.97 -46.48 7.76
N GLY A 61 58.49 -46.48 6.51
CA GLY A 61 57.72 -47.59 5.94
C GLY A 61 56.71 -47.18 4.86
N GLN A 62 57.07 -47.27 3.59
CA GLN A 62 56.16 -47.28 2.43
C GLN A 62 56.70 -48.32 1.44
N PRO A 63 55.86 -49.24 0.92
CA PRO A 63 55.53 -49.24 -0.53
C PRO A 63 54.16 -49.93 -0.84
N PRO A 64 53.74 -50.16 -2.11
CA PRO A 64 53.91 -49.40 -3.35
C PRO A 64 52.55 -49.02 -4.01
N SER A 65 52.66 -48.23 -5.07
CA SER A 65 51.63 -47.69 -5.97
C SER A 65 50.78 -48.73 -6.72
N GLY A 66 49.45 -48.63 -6.58
CA GLY A 66 48.47 -49.17 -7.54
C GLY A 66 47.85 -48.07 -8.42
N PRO A 67 47.36 -48.37 -9.63
CA PRO A 67 46.83 -47.37 -10.56
C PRO A 67 45.41 -46.93 -10.15
N ARG A 68 45.20 -45.62 -9.99
CA ARG A 68 43.91 -45.01 -9.63
C ARG A 68 43.11 -44.60 -10.88
N PRO A 69 41.86 -45.04 -11.05
CA PRO A 69 40.96 -44.49 -12.06
C PRO A 69 40.32 -43.16 -11.63
N THR A 70 40.30 -42.26 -12.61
CA THR A 70 39.27 -41.26 -12.98
C THR A 70 38.76 -40.20 -11.99
N ASN A 71 38.93 -38.95 -12.44
CA ASN A 71 38.03 -37.79 -12.32
C ASN A 71 37.25 -37.60 -11.02
N ARG A 72 37.78 -36.75 -10.13
CA ARG A 72 36.97 -36.01 -9.16
C ARG A 72 37.20 -34.50 -9.35
N PRO A 73 36.20 -33.71 -9.73
CA PRO A 73 36.33 -32.26 -9.78
C PRO A 73 36.65 -31.72 -8.39
N ARG A 74 37.67 -30.87 -8.33
CA ARG A 74 38.11 -30.13 -7.14
C ARG A 74 36.94 -29.27 -6.62
N PRO A 75 36.55 -29.34 -5.33
CA PRO A 75 35.56 -28.41 -4.78
C PRO A 75 36.13 -27.00 -4.85
N THR A 76 35.55 -26.14 -5.68
CA THR A 76 35.81 -24.71 -5.67
C THR A 76 35.37 -24.18 -4.31
N THR A 77 36.31 -23.66 -3.53
CA THR A 77 36.06 -22.95 -2.27
C THR A 77 35.15 -21.75 -2.53
N ARG A 78 33.85 -21.93 -2.26
CA ARG A 78 32.82 -20.90 -2.35
C ARG A 78 33.09 -19.84 -1.27
N ARG A 79 33.13 -18.59 -1.71
CA ARG A 79 33.34 -17.38 -0.90
C ARG A 79 32.18 -17.24 0.11
N PRO A 80 32.43 -16.93 1.40
CA PRO A 80 31.36 -16.75 2.39
C PRO A 80 30.57 -15.49 2.06
N GLY A 81 29.28 -15.62 1.74
CA GLY A 81 28.40 -14.46 1.49
C GLY A 81 27.20 -14.68 0.57
N GLN A 82 27.13 -15.78 -0.19
CA GLN A 82 25.86 -16.17 -0.82
C GLN A 82 24.96 -16.77 0.26
N ALA A 83 24.03 -15.96 0.80
CA ALA A 83 22.82 -16.51 1.40
C ALA A 83 22.23 -17.51 0.40
N ARG A 84 21.93 -18.72 0.86
CA ARG A 84 21.53 -19.84 -0.01
C ARG A 84 20.28 -19.44 -0.79
N GLY A 85 20.38 -19.33 -2.11
CA GLY A 85 19.24 -19.37 -3.05
C GLY A 85 18.55 -18.04 -3.40
N CYS A 86 18.68 -16.97 -2.62
CA CYS A 86 17.99 -15.70 -2.91
C CYS A 86 18.89 -14.65 -3.57
N GLU A 87 18.29 -13.78 -4.36
CA GLU A 87 18.95 -12.64 -4.97
C GLU A 87 19.48 -11.65 -3.92
N HIS A 88 20.42 -10.77 -4.34
CA HIS A 88 20.98 -9.77 -3.45
C HIS A 88 19.89 -8.83 -2.89
N GLY A 89 19.91 -8.61 -1.57
CA GLY A 89 18.93 -7.78 -0.87
C GLY A 89 17.61 -8.48 -0.54
N TRP A 90 17.49 -9.78 -0.83
CA TRP A 90 16.40 -10.63 -0.39
C TRP A 90 16.84 -11.50 0.81
N MET A 91 15.99 -11.56 1.83
CA MET A 91 16.13 -12.48 2.97
C MET A 91 15.71 -13.88 2.53
N ALA A 92 16.41 -14.92 3.00
CA ALA A 92 16.10 -16.30 2.68
C ALA A 92 15.52 -17.02 3.90
N PHE A 93 14.33 -17.60 3.75
CA PHE A 93 13.68 -18.42 4.76
C PHE A 93 13.51 -19.85 4.23
N ASN A 94 13.71 -20.85 5.10
CA ASN A 94 13.48 -22.25 4.73
C ASN A 94 12.08 -22.64 5.17
N ARG A 95 11.18 -22.85 4.19
CA ARG A 95 9.83 -23.37 4.41
C ARG A 95 9.77 -24.85 4.04
N PRO A 96 8.74 -25.61 4.47
CA PRO A 96 8.61 -27.01 4.07
C PRO A 96 8.54 -27.22 2.55
N GLN A 97 8.15 -26.19 1.81
CA GLN A 97 7.96 -26.14 0.36
C GLN A 97 9.24 -25.72 -0.39
N GLY A 98 10.28 -25.29 0.34
CA GLY A 98 11.54 -24.81 -0.21
C GLY A 98 11.96 -23.46 0.34
N THR A 99 13.05 -22.93 -0.23
CA THR A 99 13.54 -21.59 0.12
C THR A 99 12.56 -20.52 -0.38
N TRP A 100 12.17 -19.62 0.52
CA TRP A 100 11.32 -18.47 0.22
C TRP A 100 12.12 -17.17 0.40
N CYS A 101 12.06 -16.28 -0.59
CA CYS A 101 12.82 -15.04 -0.61
C CYS A 101 11.92 -13.86 -0.29
N VAL A 102 12.28 -13.04 0.71
CA VAL A 102 11.48 -11.88 1.15
C VAL A 102 12.29 -10.60 1.11
N LYS A 103 11.68 -9.52 0.65
CA LYS A 103 12.26 -8.17 0.64
C LYS A 103 11.23 -7.14 1.10
N VAL A 104 11.68 -6.16 1.87
CA VAL A 104 10.85 -5.05 2.35
C VAL A 104 11.08 -3.83 1.48
N PHE A 105 10.00 -3.13 1.16
CA PHE A 105 10.00 -1.90 0.37
C PHE A 105 9.44 -0.74 1.20
N TYR A 106 9.85 0.49 0.87
CA TYR A 106 9.40 1.71 1.52
C TYR A 106 8.67 2.58 0.51
N GLY A 107 7.50 3.07 0.88
CA GLY A 107 6.71 3.98 0.04
C GLY A 107 5.26 4.09 0.50
N PRO A 108 4.55 5.14 0.08
CA PRO A 108 3.13 5.30 0.35
C PRO A 108 2.33 4.28 -0.47
N HIS A 109 1.94 3.19 0.16
CA HIS A 109 1.10 2.15 -0.43
C HIS A 109 -0.08 1.82 0.50
N ASN A 110 -1.19 1.40 -0.10
CA ASN A 110 -2.24 0.60 0.55
C ASN A 110 -1.96 -0.91 0.32
N TRP A 111 -2.80 -1.79 0.86
CA TRP A 111 -2.62 -3.25 0.69
C TRP A 111 -2.54 -3.68 -0.79
N HIS A 112 -3.45 -3.21 -1.64
CA HIS A 112 -3.51 -3.56 -3.07
C HIS A 112 -2.31 -3.03 -3.87
N THR A 113 -1.95 -1.75 -3.73
CA THR A 113 -0.75 -1.17 -4.37
C THR A 113 0.53 -1.85 -3.90
N SER A 114 0.58 -2.32 -2.65
CA SER A 114 1.71 -3.13 -2.16
C SER A 114 1.77 -4.48 -2.87
N GLN A 115 0.63 -5.15 -3.06
CA GLN A 115 0.54 -6.39 -3.84
C GLN A 115 1.00 -6.20 -5.30
N ILE A 116 0.60 -5.09 -5.94
CA ILE A 116 1.03 -4.73 -7.30
C ILE A 116 2.53 -4.45 -7.33
N ALA A 117 3.07 -3.69 -6.36
CA ALA A 117 4.49 -3.40 -6.26
C ALA A 117 5.31 -4.68 -6.11
N CYS A 118 4.86 -5.66 -5.32
CA CYS A 118 5.50 -6.97 -5.24
C CYS A 118 5.50 -7.71 -6.60
N LYS A 119 4.38 -7.66 -7.35
CA LYS A 119 4.28 -8.31 -8.67
C LYS A 119 5.27 -7.76 -9.69
N LEU A 120 5.61 -6.46 -9.61
CA LEU A 120 6.66 -5.85 -10.47
C LEU A 120 8.06 -6.46 -10.23
N HIS A 121 8.25 -7.14 -9.11
CA HIS A 121 9.48 -7.89 -8.78
C HIS A 121 9.32 -9.41 -8.94
N GLY A 122 8.28 -9.87 -9.65
CA GLY A 122 7.99 -11.30 -9.77
C GLY A 122 7.61 -11.95 -8.43
N ALA A 123 7.12 -11.17 -7.48
CA ALA A 123 6.81 -11.59 -6.12
C ALA A 123 5.35 -11.28 -5.75
N VAL A 124 4.97 -11.66 -4.53
CA VAL A 124 3.69 -11.36 -3.89
C VAL A 124 3.93 -10.75 -2.52
N LEU A 125 2.92 -10.10 -1.91
CA LEU A 125 2.97 -9.87 -0.46
C LEU A 125 3.17 -11.22 0.22
N THR A 126 3.98 -11.25 1.28
CA THR A 126 4.34 -12.49 1.96
C THR A 126 3.54 -12.67 3.25
N GLY A 127 3.13 -13.90 3.51
CA GLY A 127 2.77 -14.36 4.84
C GLY A 127 4.03 -14.79 5.63
N PHE A 128 3.82 -15.27 6.86
CA PHE A 128 4.90 -15.74 7.73
C PHE A 128 4.65 -17.19 8.18
N GLN A 129 5.64 -18.05 7.99
CA GLN A 129 5.52 -19.45 8.42
C GLN A 129 5.58 -19.60 9.94
N ASN A 130 6.21 -18.65 10.64
CA ASN A 130 6.38 -18.64 12.09
C ASN A 130 6.78 -17.25 12.61
N ALA A 131 6.82 -17.11 13.93
CA ALA A 131 7.22 -15.87 14.60
C ALA A 131 8.63 -15.38 14.23
N ASN A 132 9.59 -16.28 13.96
CA ASN A 132 10.93 -15.88 13.59
C ASN A 132 10.96 -15.19 12.21
N GLU A 133 10.27 -15.72 11.20
CA GLU A 133 10.12 -15.04 9.91
C GLU A 133 9.50 -13.65 10.11
N ARG A 134 8.39 -13.58 10.85
CA ARG A 134 7.67 -12.34 11.14
C ARG A 134 8.60 -11.27 11.73
N ILE A 135 9.36 -11.62 12.78
CA ILE A 135 10.24 -10.68 13.47
C ILE A 135 11.46 -10.29 12.63
N GLN A 136 12.02 -11.19 11.82
CA GLN A 136 13.11 -10.82 10.90
C GLN A 136 12.65 -9.82 9.84
N VAL A 137 11.46 -10.02 9.29
CA VAL A 137 10.87 -9.08 8.32
C VAL A 137 10.52 -7.74 8.98
N ALA A 138 10.00 -7.75 10.21
CA ALA A 138 9.76 -6.54 10.99
C ALA A 138 11.07 -5.75 11.23
N ASN A 139 12.16 -6.44 11.59
CA ASN A 139 13.48 -5.84 11.77
C ASN A 139 14.03 -5.22 10.47
N ALA A 140 13.82 -5.89 9.33
CA ALA A 140 14.18 -5.35 8.02
C ALA A 140 13.38 -4.08 7.68
N GLY A 141 12.08 -4.04 8.00
CA GLY A 141 11.25 -2.84 7.86
C GLY A 141 11.72 -1.69 8.73
N ARG A 142 12.10 -1.95 9.98
CA ARG A 142 12.69 -0.95 10.87
C ARG A 142 14.02 -0.40 10.33
N ALA A 143 14.92 -1.28 9.89
CA ALA A 143 16.19 -0.87 9.31
C ALA A 143 16.00 -0.01 8.06
N LEU A 144 15.02 -0.35 7.22
CA LEU A 144 14.66 0.44 6.05
C LEU A 144 14.08 1.80 6.43
N SER A 145 13.18 1.85 7.41
CA SER A 145 12.56 3.08 7.94
C SER A 145 13.60 4.13 8.35
N PHE A 146 14.68 3.73 9.01
CA PHE A 146 15.75 4.65 9.42
C PHE A 146 16.42 5.39 8.26
N ARG A 147 16.40 4.81 7.04
CA ARG A 147 16.95 5.47 5.85
C ARG A 147 16.06 6.60 5.33
N PHE A 148 14.82 6.69 5.83
CA PHE A 148 13.79 7.63 5.42
C PHE A 148 13.23 8.46 6.59
N GLY A 149 14.07 8.74 7.59
CA GLY A 149 13.72 9.59 8.74
C GLY A 149 13.24 8.84 9.98
N GLY A 150 13.00 7.53 9.89
CA GLY A 150 12.68 6.68 11.04
C GLY A 150 11.27 6.88 11.59
N GLY A 151 11.11 6.62 12.90
CA GLY A 151 9.82 6.70 13.60
C GLY A 151 9.00 5.41 13.52
N PRO A 152 7.83 5.38 14.21
CA PRO A 152 6.88 4.28 14.10
C PRO A 152 6.39 4.14 12.66
N GLN A 153 6.42 2.91 12.15
CA GLN A 153 5.94 2.60 10.79
C GLN A 153 4.94 1.46 10.81
N GLU A 154 4.22 1.36 9.70
CA GLU A 154 3.31 0.28 9.39
C GLU A 154 3.72 -0.37 8.07
N MET A 155 3.56 -1.69 7.97
CA MET A 155 3.93 -2.45 6.79
C MET A 155 2.80 -3.37 6.38
N TRP A 156 2.43 -3.31 5.10
CA TRP A 156 1.47 -4.25 4.51
C TRP A 156 2.11 -5.63 4.35
N VAL A 157 1.37 -6.65 4.74
CA VAL A 157 1.75 -8.06 4.62
C VAL A 157 0.59 -8.82 4.01
N ASP A 158 0.85 -10.04 3.55
CA ASP A 158 -0.21 -10.86 2.98
C ASP A 158 -1.25 -11.25 4.04
N GLY A 159 -2.43 -11.64 3.58
CA GLY A 159 -3.46 -12.22 4.41
C GLY A 159 -4.77 -11.46 4.34
N MET A 160 -5.84 -12.24 4.27
CA MET A 160 -7.21 -11.76 4.11
C MET A 160 -8.12 -12.36 5.17
N ARG A 161 -9.05 -11.55 5.67
CA ARG A 161 -10.11 -12.03 6.56
C ARG A 161 -10.94 -13.06 5.82
N ARG A 162 -11.22 -14.19 6.49
CA ARG A 162 -12.03 -15.24 5.88
C ARG A 162 -13.48 -14.76 5.70
N PRO A 163 -14.17 -15.15 4.61
CA PRO A 163 -15.55 -14.75 4.36
C PRO A 163 -16.51 -15.09 5.51
N GLU A 164 -16.30 -16.20 6.21
CA GLU A 164 -17.10 -16.64 7.35
C GLU A 164 -16.83 -15.86 8.66
N CYS A 165 -15.75 -15.08 8.73
CA CYS A 165 -15.29 -14.40 9.95
C CYS A 165 -15.60 -12.89 9.94
N GLN A 166 -16.83 -12.49 9.55
CA GLN A 166 -17.20 -11.06 9.38
C GLN A 166 -17.39 -10.28 10.69
N THR A 167 -17.50 -10.96 11.83
CA THR A 167 -17.52 -10.35 13.16
C THR A 167 -16.36 -10.88 14.00
N LYS A 168 -16.08 -10.22 15.12
CA LYS A 168 -15.00 -10.62 16.02
C LYS A 168 -15.27 -11.98 16.65
N GLU A 169 -16.52 -12.27 16.95
CA GLU A 169 -16.96 -13.50 17.64
C GLU A 169 -17.15 -14.68 16.69
N ALA A 170 -17.16 -14.46 15.37
CA ALA A 170 -17.40 -15.51 14.39
C ALA A 170 -16.25 -16.55 14.36
N CYS A 171 -15.02 -16.14 14.65
CA CYS A 171 -13.84 -16.98 14.55
C CYS A 171 -12.81 -16.61 15.62
N ASP A 172 -12.07 -17.61 16.10
CA ASP A 172 -10.88 -17.37 16.93
C ASP A 172 -9.86 -16.49 16.18
N PRO A 173 -9.08 -15.64 16.87
CA PRO A 173 -8.11 -14.73 16.25
C PRO A 173 -7.17 -15.38 15.23
N LEU A 174 -6.68 -16.59 15.52
CA LEU A 174 -5.77 -17.32 14.62
C LEU A 174 -6.45 -17.93 13.40
N ASN A 175 -7.78 -18.07 13.44
CA ASN A 175 -8.59 -18.61 12.35
C ASN A 175 -9.32 -17.50 11.57
N ALA A 176 -9.36 -16.27 12.07
CA ALA A 176 -10.06 -15.15 11.44
C ALA A 176 -9.49 -14.75 10.06
N PHE A 177 -8.21 -15.06 9.80
CA PHE A 177 -7.51 -14.71 8.56
C PHE A 177 -6.91 -15.96 7.90
N GLN A 178 -6.69 -15.86 6.60
CA GLN A 178 -5.93 -16.83 5.82
C GLN A 178 -4.85 -16.11 5.01
N TRP A 179 -3.69 -16.76 4.87
CA TRP A 179 -2.68 -16.32 3.90
C TRP A 179 -3.20 -16.56 2.48
N THR A 180 -2.90 -15.62 1.59
CA THR A 180 -3.27 -15.59 0.17
C THR A 180 -2.07 -15.59 -0.77
N ASP A 181 -0.85 -15.64 -0.23
CA ASP A 181 0.41 -15.69 -0.99
C ASP A 181 0.66 -17.01 -1.72
N GLY A 182 -0.13 -18.06 -1.43
CA GLY A 182 -0.03 -19.39 -2.04
C GLY A 182 1.14 -20.23 -1.52
N HIS A 183 1.91 -19.74 -0.54
CA HIS A 183 3.13 -20.39 -0.05
C HIS A 183 3.17 -20.56 1.46
N THR A 184 2.55 -19.66 2.22
CA THR A 184 2.53 -19.72 3.68
C THR A 184 1.43 -20.68 4.13
N THR A 185 1.77 -21.54 5.09
CA THR A 185 0.84 -22.50 5.69
C THR A 185 0.80 -22.32 7.21
N GLY A 186 -0.28 -22.79 7.84
CA GLY A 186 -0.44 -22.69 9.29
C GLY A 186 -0.65 -21.26 9.81
N THR A 187 -0.65 -21.12 11.13
CA THR A 187 -1.02 -19.89 11.84
C THR A 187 0.07 -19.37 12.77
N ASP A 188 1.21 -20.07 12.90
CA ASP A 188 2.33 -19.74 13.80
C ASP A 188 2.98 -18.39 13.49
N GLY A 189 2.77 -17.88 12.26
CA GLY A 189 3.17 -16.55 11.85
C GLY A 189 2.29 -15.43 12.37
N PHE A 190 1.07 -15.70 12.83
CA PHE A 190 0.19 -14.66 13.37
C PHE A 190 0.61 -14.25 14.79
N PHE A 191 0.49 -12.94 15.07
CA PHE A 191 0.58 -12.41 16.42
C PHE A 191 -0.31 -11.18 16.54
N TRP A 192 -1.49 -11.40 17.11
CA TRP A 192 -2.50 -10.38 17.32
C TRP A 192 -2.40 -9.85 18.75
N PRO A 193 -2.08 -8.56 18.96
CA PRO A 193 -2.00 -7.99 20.29
C PRO A 193 -3.38 -7.56 20.79
N GLY A 194 -3.65 -7.78 22.09
CA GLY A 194 -4.84 -7.24 22.74
C GLY A 194 -6.15 -7.73 22.13
N GLN A 195 -6.93 -6.82 21.56
CA GLN A 195 -8.28 -7.10 21.00
C GLN A 195 -8.26 -7.42 19.50
N GLU A 196 -7.08 -7.48 18.89
CA GLU A 196 -6.93 -7.83 17.49
C GLU A 196 -7.13 -9.34 17.24
N PRO A 197 -7.58 -9.74 16.04
CA PRO A 197 -8.19 -8.88 15.03
C PRO A 197 -9.63 -8.53 15.43
N ASN A 198 -9.97 -7.25 15.44
CA ASN A 198 -11.20 -6.75 16.09
C ASN A 198 -12.45 -6.70 15.18
N ALA A 199 -12.28 -6.96 13.88
CA ALA A 199 -13.35 -6.96 12.88
C ALA A 199 -14.22 -5.68 12.87
N LEU A 200 -13.63 -4.51 13.09
CA LEU A 200 -14.39 -3.26 13.03
C LEU A 200 -15.05 -3.09 11.66
N TYR A 201 -16.36 -2.78 11.69
CA TYR A 201 -17.16 -2.52 10.51
C TYR A 201 -17.44 -1.03 10.37
N THR A 202 -17.36 -0.52 9.14
CA THR A 202 -17.91 0.79 8.80
C THR A 202 -18.77 0.66 7.56
N PRO A 203 -19.93 1.34 7.49
CA PRO A 203 -20.79 1.29 6.31
C PRO A 203 -20.10 1.63 4.99
N LYS A 204 -18.99 2.39 5.05
CA LYS A 204 -18.27 2.92 3.88
C LYS A 204 -17.14 2.01 3.39
N ARG A 205 -16.56 1.19 4.27
CA ARG A 205 -15.34 0.41 3.99
C ARG A 205 -15.47 -1.09 4.30
N GLY A 206 -16.66 -1.55 4.62
CA GLY A 206 -16.91 -2.96 4.94
C GLY A 206 -16.37 -3.34 6.32
N VAL A 207 -15.87 -4.57 6.47
CA VAL A 207 -15.15 -5.03 7.66
C VAL A 207 -13.64 -4.92 7.41
N GLN A 208 -12.86 -4.75 8.47
CA GLN A 208 -11.40 -4.71 8.39
C GLN A 208 -10.83 -6.08 7.95
N SER A 209 -10.43 -6.18 6.68
CA SER A 209 -10.13 -7.44 6.00
C SER A 209 -8.68 -7.65 5.56
N ALA A 210 -7.78 -6.67 5.68
CA ALA A 210 -6.35 -6.83 5.39
C ALA A 210 -5.51 -6.87 6.66
N ILE A 211 -4.28 -7.37 6.53
CA ILE A 211 -3.30 -7.40 7.62
C ILE A 211 -2.26 -6.28 7.45
N MET A 212 -1.97 -5.61 8.56
CA MET A 212 -0.89 -4.64 8.70
C MET A 212 0.01 -5.04 9.87
N MET A 213 1.33 -4.90 9.68
CA MET A 213 2.33 -5.14 10.72
C MET A 213 2.83 -3.83 11.32
N HIS A 214 2.98 -3.79 12.64
CA HIS A 214 3.52 -2.65 13.37
C HIS A 214 5.04 -2.73 13.53
N ILE A 215 5.72 -1.63 13.18
CA ILE A 215 7.17 -1.52 13.24
C ILE A 215 7.55 -0.47 14.28
N SER A 216 8.32 -0.89 15.30
CA SER A 216 8.80 0.01 16.32
C SER A 216 9.99 0.84 15.83
N PRO A 217 10.19 2.05 16.37
CA PRO A 217 11.33 2.87 16.00
C PRO A 217 12.64 2.40 16.63
N ALA A 218 12.63 1.55 17.66
CA ALA A 218 13.84 1.00 18.30
C ALA A 218 13.52 -0.26 19.12
N ASP A 219 14.55 -0.97 19.57
CA ASP A 219 14.38 -2.09 20.52
C ASP A 219 13.87 -1.57 21.86
N GLY A 220 12.93 -2.31 22.47
CA GLY A 220 12.30 -1.91 23.74
C GLY A 220 11.31 -0.75 23.64
N ILE A 221 11.13 -0.14 22.45
CA ILE A 221 10.14 0.91 22.21
C ILE A 221 8.92 0.31 21.52
N MET A 222 7.73 0.71 21.95
CA MET A 222 6.48 0.29 21.30
C MET A 222 6.33 0.98 19.93
N ALA A 223 5.64 0.30 19.01
CA ALA A 223 5.20 0.88 17.77
C ALA A 223 4.03 1.87 17.99
N ARG A 224 3.45 2.37 16.89
CA ARG A 224 2.26 3.22 16.95
C ARG A 224 1.15 2.51 17.74
N PHE A 225 0.36 3.29 18.47
CA PHE A 225 -0.72 2.80 19.35
C PHE A 225 -0.28 1.94 20.54
N GLY A 226 1.00 1.97 20.91
CA GLY A 226 1.52 1.22 22.04
C GLY A 226 1.64 -0.29 21.77
N LEU A 227 1.68 -0.69 20.50
CA LEU A 227 1.70 -2.09 20.09
C LEU A 227 3.12 -2.66 20.01
N PRO A 228 3.31 -3.97 20.25
CA PRO A 228 4.64 -4.58 20.17
C PRO A 228 5.23 -4.57 18.76
N HIS A 229 6.56 -4.62 18.67
CA HIS A 229 7.24 -4.76 17.39
C HIS A 229 6.86 -6.07 16.69
N GLY A 230 6.50 -5.99 15.41
CA GLY A 230 6.13 -7.13 14.59
C GLY A 230 4.78 -7.75 14.95
N SER A 231 3.93 -7.05 15.70
CA SER A 231 2.53 -7.45 15.90
C SER A 231 1.66 -7.07 14.71
N LEU A 232 0.56 -7.77 14.55
CA LEU A 232 -0.37 -7.63 13.43
C LEU A 232 -1.67 -6.95 13.88
N THR A 233 -2.30 -6.19 12.99
CA THR A 233 -3.65 -5.65 13.15
C THR A 233 -4.44 -5.88 11.87
N ASN A 234 -5.76 -5.95 11.99
CA ASN A 234 -6.62 -5.93 10.82
C ASN A 234 -7.03 -4.49 10.46
N ILE A 235 -7.16 -4.22 9.17
CA ILE A 235 -7.52 -2.88 8.67
C ILE A 235 -8.43 -2.98 7.45
N MET A 236 -9.20 -1.92 7.24
CA MET A 236 -10.12 -1.80 6.11
C MET A 236 -9.35 -1.79 4.80
N ILE A 237 -9.84 -2.58 3.86
CA ILE A 237 -9.53 -2.44 2.45
C ILE A 237 -10.74 -1.76 1.84
N GLY A 238 -10.55 -0.77 0.95
CA GLY A 238 -11.67 -0.28 0.15
C GLY A 238 -12.36 -1.44 -0.57
N LEU A 239 -13.66 -1.28 -0.86
CA LEU A 239 -14.60 -2.33 -1.21
C LEU A 239 -14.06 -3.32 -2.27
N LEU A 240 -14.52 -4.58 -2.15
CA LEU A 240 -14.00 -5.77 -2.83
C LEU A 240 -14.40 -5.83 -4.33
N ILE A 241 -13.98 -4.86 -5.13
CA ILE A 241 -14.15 -4.86 -6.59
C ILE A 241 -12.76 -5.07 -7.21
N CYS A 242 -12.59 -6.12 -8.01
CA CYS A 242 -11.42 -6.28 -8.85
C CYS A 242 -11.44 -5.16 -9.89
N MET A 243 -10.64 -4.12 -9.66
CA MET A 243 -10.50 -3.00 -10.57
C MET A 243 -9.23 -3.11 -11.41
N LEU A 244 -9.35 -2.81 -12.70
CA LEU A 244 -8.23 -2.70 -13.63
C LEU A 244 -8.46 -1.51 -14.56
N VAL A 245 -7.42 -0.71 -14.79
CA VAL A 245 -7.40 0.32 -15.83
C VAL A 245 -6.74 -0.24 -17.08
N PHE A 246 -7.43 -0.11 -18.20
CA PHE A 246 -6.97 -0.57 -19.50
C PHE A 246 -6.65 0.61 -20.40
N GLN A 247 -5.70 0.40 -21.31
CA GLN A 247 -5.38 1.36 -22.35
C GLN A 247 -5.80 0.85 -23.73
N VAL A 248 -6.41 1.74 -24.53
CA VAL A 248 -6.88 1.46 -25.91
C VAL A 248 -6.59 2.62 -26.86
N GLY A 249 -6.83 2.44 -28.17
CA GLY A 249 -6.61 3.45 -29.21
C GLY A 249 -7.62 4.61 -29.25
N GLY A 250 -8.27 4.91 -28.12
CA GLY A 250 -9.41 5.81 -28.03
C GLY A 250 -10.74 5.06 -27.98
N ALA A 251 -11.56 5.36 -26.98
CA ALA A 251 -12.92 4.84 -26.83
C ALA A 251 -13.84 5.93 -26.30
N ASN A 252 -15.09 5.97 -26.80
CA ASN A 252 -16.18 6.64 -26.11
C ASN A 252 -16.67 5.77 -24.92
N ARG A 253 -17.54 6.32 -24.09
CA ARG A 253 -18.02 5.65 -22.87
C ARG A 253 -18.67 4.30 -23.17
N GLU A 254 -19.51 4.23 -24.20
CA GLU A 254 -20.24 3.02 -24.60
C GLU A 254 -19.28 1.93 -25.10
N THR A 255 -18.26 2.32 -25.85
CA THR A 255 -17.21 1.40 -26.30
C THR A 255 -16.40 0.88 -25.11
N ALA A 256 -16.02 1.76 -24.19
CA ALA A 256 -15.30 1.38 -22.97
C ALA A 256 -16.11 0.40 -22.10
N GLU A 257 -17.42 0.62 -21.97
CA GLU A 257 -18.35 -0.31 -21.30
C GLU A 257 -18.38 -1.68 -21.98
N LEU A 258 -18.47 -1.72 -23.31
CA LEU A 258 -18.45 -2.98 -24.06
C LEU A 258 -17.13 -3.74 -23.87
N LEU A 259 -16.01 -3.03 -23.84
CA LEU A 259 -14.69 -3.61 -23.56
C LEU A 259 -14.62 -4.21 -22.15
N CYS A 260 -15.15 -3.52 -21.12
CA CYS A 260 -15.26 -4.10 -19.78
C CYS A 260 -16.12 -5.36 -19.77
N LYS A 261 -17.26 -5.35 -20.48
CA LYS A 261 -18.15 -6.52 -20.59
C LYS A 261 -17.46 -7.73 -21.20
N GLY A 262 -16.55 -7.51 -22.16
CA GLY A 262 -15.70 -8.57 -22.73
C GLY A 262 -14.84 -9.32 -21.70
N HIS A 263 -14.58 -8.71 -20.54
CA HIS A 263 -13.82 -9.31 -19.43
C HIS A 263 -14.69 -9.81 -18.27
N GLY A 264 -16.01 -9.88 -18.47
CA GLY A 264 -16.98 -10.17 -17.41
C GLY A 264 -17.02 -9.08 -16.34
N ALA A 265 -16.80 -7.83 -16.75
CA ALA A 265 -16.76 -6.64 -15.90
C ALA A 265 -17.70 -5.55 -16.46
N THR A 266 -17.76 -4.41 -15.79
CA THR A 266 -18.46 -3.19 -16.23
C THR A 266 -17.58 -1.99 -15.89
N LEU A 267 -17.82 -0.80 -16.47
CA LEU A 267 -17.11 0.40 -16.03
C LEU A 267 -17.36 0.61 -14.54
N THR A 268 -16.28 0.75 -13.77
CA THR A 268 -16.37 0.80 -12.31
C THR A 268 -16.87 2.16 -11.83
N GLY A 269 -17.64 2.15 -10.74
CA GLY A 269 -17.79 3.32 -9.90
C GLY A 269 -16.62 3.46 -8.90
N VAL A 270 -16.73 4.47 -8.04
CA VAL A 270 -15.78 4.76 -6.95
C VAL A 270 -16.49 4.70 -5.59
N GLN A 271 -16.26 3.64 -4.84
CA GLN A 271 -16.89 3.41 -3.54
C GLN A 271 -16.23 4.20 -2.42
N ASP A 272 -14.92 4.40 -2.46
CA ASP A 272 -14.20 5.18 -1.46
C ASP A 272 -13.01 5.97 -2.03
N ALA A 273 -12.42 6.84 -1.22
CA ALA A 273 -11.28 7.66 -1.63
C ALA A 273 -10.02 6.84 -1.98
N ASN A 274 -9.89 5.61 -1.46
CA ASN A 274 -8.78 4.73 -1.82
C ASN A 274 -8.99 4.15 -3.22
N GLU A 275 -10.21 3.71 -3.54
CA GLU A 275 -10.56 3.28 -4.89
C GLU A 275 -10.34 4.41 -5.90
N ASN A 276 -10.73 5.64 -5.53
CA ASN A 276 -10.47 6.83 -6.34
C ASN A 276 -8.98 6.92 -6.71
N MET A 277 -8.12 6.95 -5.69
CA MET A 277 -6.68 7.08 -5.91
C MET A 277 -6.03 5.84 -6.51
N GLN A 278 -6.61 4.65 -6.32
CA GLN A 278 -6.16 3.42 -6.96
C GLN A 278 -6.37 3.48 -8.48
N ILE A 279 -7.56 3.89 -8.93
CA ILE A 279 -7.84 4.05 -10.36
C ILE A 279 -6.88 5.07 -10.95
N ALA A 280 -6.63 6.19 -10.26
CA ALA A 280 -5.70 7.20 -10.73
C ALA A 280 -4.26 6.66 -10.85
N ALA A 281 -3.78 5.92 -9.85
CA ALA A 281 -2.45 5.29 -9.88
C ALA A 281 -2.33 4.24 -10.99
N ASP A 282 -3.38 3.45 -11.22
CA ASP A 282 -3.44 2.43 -12.27
C ASP A 282 -3.46 3.06 -13.66
N ALA A 283 -4.17 4.17 -13.81
CA ALA A 283 -4.18 4.98 -15.01
C ALA A 283 -2.82 5.56 -15.34
N VAL A 284 -2.08 6.10 -14.35
CA VAL A 284 -0.70 6.56 -14.57
C VAL A 284 0.18 5.42 -15.07
N ARG A 285 0.04 4.21 -14.49
CA ARG A 285 0.83 3.05 -14.94
C ARG A 285 0.47 2.62 -16.35
N ALA A 286 -0.82 2.50 -16.66
CA ALA A 286 -1.28 2.16 -18.00
C ALA A 286 -0.76 3.19 -19.00
N TYR A 287 -0.98 4.48 -18.73
CA TYR A 287 -0.49 5.59 -19.56
C TYR A 287 1.02 5.53 -19.82
N ASN A 288 1.82 5.31 -18.78
CA ASN A 288 3.28 5.30 -18.92
C ASN A 288 3.81 4.09 -19.71
N GLN A 289 3.03 3.02 -19.87
CA GLN A 289 3.41 1.90 -20.73
C GLN A 289 3.30 2.24 -22.22
N ASN A 290 2.36 3.12 -22.58
CA ASN A 290 2.19 3.57 -23.96
C ASN A 290 1.59 4.98 -24.02
N PRO A 291 2.38 6.04 -23.83
CA PRO A 291 1.84 7.40 -23.70
C PRO A 291 1.04 7.83 -24.94
N ALA A 292 -0.28 8.00 -24.78
CA ALA A 292 -1.19 8.42 -25.84
C ALA A 292 -2.32 9.28 -25.26
N GLY A 293 -2.50 10.48 -25.79
CA GLY A 293 -3.53 11.43 -25.32
C GLY A 293 -3.30 11.93 -23.89
N TYR A 294 -4.40 12.31 -23.23
CA TYR A 294 -4.45 12.63 -21.79
C TYR A 294 -4.75 11.37 -20.97
N GLY A 295 -4.33 11.35 -19.70
CA GLY A 295 -4.52 10.23 -18.78
C GLY A 295 -5.94 10.09 -18.22
N ASP A 296 -6.92 10.80 -18.76
CA ASP A 296 -8.28 10.83 -18.23
C ASP A 296 -8.95 9.45 -18.42
N VAL A 297 -9.67 9.00 -17.39
CA VAL A 297 -10.16 7.63 -17.28
C VAL A 297 -11.68 7.60 -17.30
N TRP A 298 -12.25 6.81 -18.21
CA TRP A 298 -13.69 6.53 -18.16
C TRP A 298 -14.08 5.77 -16.90
N LEU A 299 -15.14 6.26 -16.25
CA LEU A 299 -15.80 5.65 -15.11
C LEU A 299 -17.27 5.33 -15.42
N GLY A 300 -17.85 4.43 -14.63
CA GLY A 300 -19.22 3.97 -14.79
C GLY A 300 -20.25 4.93 -14.21
N ALA A 301 -20.24 6.21 -14.56
CA ALA A 301 -21.21 7.19 -14.06
C ALA A 301 -22.04 7.83 -15.17
N ARG A 302 -23.33 8.08 -14.89
CA ARG A 302 -24.25 8.81 -15.75
C ARG A 302 -24.96 9.92 -15.00
N ARG A 303 -25.14 11.07 -15.64
CA ARG A 303 -25.95 12.16 -15.09
C ARG A 303 -27.40 11.70 -15.00
N LYS A 304 -28.02 11.91 -13.85
CA LYS A 304 -29.44 11.62 -13.67
C LYS A 304 -30.28 12.60 -14.49
N PRO A 305 -31.33 12.14 -15.20
CA PRO A 305 -32.16 13.01 -16.05
C PRO A 305 -32.75 14.23 -15.31
N GLU A 306 -33.14 14.05 -14.05
CA GLU A 306 -33.67 15.11 -13.19
C GLU A 306 -32.62 16.14 -12.74
N CYS A 307 -31.33 15.84 -12.91
CA CYS A 307 -30.21 16.70 -12.53
C CYS A 307 -29.71 17.57 -13.70
N TYR A 308 -30.62 17.89 -14.62
CA TYR A 308 -30.45 18.85 -15.69
C TYR A 308 -31.62 19.86 -15.67
N PRO A 309 -31.39 21.18 -15.70
CA PRO A 309 -30.11 21.89 -15.90
C PRO A 309 -29.08 21.74 -14.75
N PRO A 310 -27.79 22.10 -14.95
CA PRO A 310 -26.64 21.78 -14.08
C PRO A 310 -26.72 22.12 -12.57
N MET A 311 -27.71 22.90 -12.14
CA MET A 311 -27.92 23.26 -10.73
C MET A 311 -29.13 22.58 -10.08
N SER A 312 -29.81 21.69 -10.81
CA SER A 312 -30.98 20.96 -10.27
C SER A 312 -30.60 20.01 -9.12
N CYS A 313 -29.34 19.58 -9.03
CA CYS A 313 -28.85 18.66 -7.99
C CYS A 313 -27.48 19.10 -7.45
N PRO A 314 -27.19 18.85 -6.16
CA PRO A 314 -25.83 18.96 -5.63
C PRO A 314 -24.82 18.08 -6.41
N PRO A 315 -23.56 18.53 -6.57
CA PRO A 315 -22.53 17.82 -7.36
C PRO A 315 -22.40 16.32 -7.08
N LEU A 316 -22.33 15.91 -5.81
CA LEU A 316 -22.17 14.50 -5.43
C LEU A 316 -23.42 13.64 -5.62
N SER A 317 -24.55 14.24 -6.02
CA SER A 317 -25.83 13.56 -6.24
C SER A 317 -26.34 13.67 -7.68
N ALA A 318 -25.65 14.44 -8.52
CA ALA A 318 -26.02 14.70 -9.91
C ALA A 318 -25.85 13.48 -10.84
N PHE A 319 -25.03 12.51 -10.41
CA PHE A 319 -24.74 11.30 -11.16
C PHE A 319 -25.17 10.05 -10.40
N GLU A 320 -25.42 8.98 -11.15
CA GLU A 320 -25.61 7.62 -10.66
C GLU A 320 -24.55 6.69 -11.25
N TRP A 321 -24.18 5.66 -10.47
CA TRP A 321 -23.25 4.63 -10.92
C TRP A 321 -23.99 3.57 -11.75
N THR A 322 -23.36 3.12 -12.83
CA THR A 322 -23.94 2.15 -13.78
C THR A 322 -23.49 0.71 -13.53
N ASP A 323 -22.58 0.50 -12.59
CA ASP A 323 -22.03 -0.83 -12.28
C ASP A 323 -22.95 -1.70 -11.41
N GLY A 324 -24.02 -1.12 -10.87
CA GLY A 324 -24.97 -1.81 -9.98
C GLY A 324 -24.37 -2.24 -8.63
N HIS A 325 -23.19 -1.73 -8.27
CA HIS A 325 -22.45 -2.15 -7.08
C HIS A 325 -21.97 -0.97 -6.25
N THR A 326 -21.55 0.10 -6.89
CA THR A 326 -21.05 1.28 -6.19
C THR A 326 -22.20 2.06 -5.57
N THR A 327 -22.07 2.30 -4.27
CA THR A 327 -22.97 3.13 -3.46
C THR A 327 -22.26 4.36 -2.87
N GLY A 328 -20.95 4.44 -3.04
CA GLY A 328 -20.11 5.50 -2.49
C GLY A 328 -20.24 6.84 -3.21
N ASN A 329 -19.92 7.91 -2.48
CA ASN A 329 -19.84 9.29 -2.97
C ASN A 329 -18.51 9.96 -2.55
N TYR A 330 -17.45 9.16 -2.42
CA TYR A 330 -16.14 9.58 -1.87
C TYR A 330 -15.13 9.88 -2.98
N PHE A 331 -15.60 10.64 -3.95
CA PHE A 331 -14.80 11.29 -4.98
C PHE A 331 -15.02 12.79 -4.86
N PHE A 332 -14.25 13.57 -5.60
CA PHE A 332 -14.41 15.01 -5.61
C PHE A 332 -14.35 15.50 -7.05
N TRP A 333 -15.22 16.47 -7.34
CA TRP A 333 -15.25 17.14 -8.62
C TRP A 333 -14.12 18.15 -8.74
N GLY A 334 -13.65 18.39 -9.95
CA GLY A 334 -12.78 19.52 -10.25
C GLY A 334 -13.46 20.85 -9.86
N PRO A 335 -12.68 21.91 -9.62
CA PRO A 335 -13.24 23.23 -9.37
C PRO A 335 -14.26 23.64 -10.44
N GLY A 336 -15.53 23.84 -10.04
CA GLY A 336 -16.62 24.21 -10.94
C GLY A 336 -17.42 23.05 -11.51
N GLU A 337 -17.01 21.80 -11.25
CA GLU A 337 -17.67 20.60 -11.76
C GLU A 337 -18.69 19.98 -10.79
N PRO A 338 -19.67 19.20 -11.29
CA PRO A 338 -19.97 18.97 -12.70
C PRO A 338 -20.82 20.11 -13.27
N ASN A 339 -20.41 20.66 -14.42
CA ASN A 339 -20.96 21.88 -14.97
C ASN A 339 -22.05 21.67 -16.05
N ALA A 340 -22.23 20.42 -16.53
CA ALA A 340 -23.20 20.05 -17.56
C ALA A 340 -23.19 20.93 -18.82
N LEU A 341 -22.01 21.32 -19.33
CA LEU A 341 -21.95 22.20 -20.50
C LEU A 341 -22.78 21.62 -21.66
N LEU A 342 -23.59 22.50 -22.27
CA LEU A 342 -24.49 22.17 -23.38
C LEU A 342 -23.87 22.61 -24.70
N TYR A 343 -23.64 21.67 -25.61
CA TYR A 343 -23.25 21.96 -26.98
C TYR A 343 -24.37 21.57 -27.93
N GLN A 344 -24.71 22.46 -28.87
CA GLN A 344 -25.87 22.28 -29.77
C GLN A 344 -25.91 20.93 -30.49
N ASN A 345 -24.74 20.38 -30.85
CA ASN A 345 -24.64 19.13 -31.61
C ASN A 345 -24.34 17.88 -30.76
N LEU A 346 -24.04 18.04 -29.47
CA LEU A 346 -23.65 16.93 -28.57
C LEU A 346 -24.58 16.80 -27.36
N GLY A 347 -25.47 17.77 -27.14
CA GLY A 347 -26.28 17.83 -25.94
C GLY A 347 -25.45 18.23 -24.71
N PRO A 348 -25.97 17.97 -23.49
CA PRO A 348 -25.25 18.25 -22.26
C PRO A 348 -24.21 17.17 -21.94
N GLN A 349 -23.20 17.54 -21.18
CA GLN A 349 -22.27 16.59 -20.57
C GLN A 349 -22.99 15.70 -19.54
N THR A 350 -23.00 14.39 -19.81
CA THR A 350 -23.80 13.40 -19.04
C THR A 350 -23.00 12.16 -18.65
N CYS A 351 -21.72 12.10 -18.97
CA CYS A 351 -20.79 11.05 -18.53
C CYS A 351 -19.69 11.65 -17.65
N ALA A 352 -19.01 10.83 -16.86
CA ALA A 352 -17.93 11.30 -15.99
C ALA A 352 -16.60 10.60 -16.30
N VAL A 353 -15.52 11.35 -16.12
CA VAL A 353 -14.16 10.84 -16.16
C VAL A 353 -13.42 11.21 -14.87
N GLN A 354 -12.43 10.41 -14.51
CA GLN A 354 -11.41 10.83 -13.56
C GLN A 354 -10.27 11.49 -14.32
N LEU A 355 -9.88 12.70 -13.91
CA LEU A 355 -8.75 13.41 -14.46
C LEU A 355 -7.46 12.94 -13.78
N VAL A 356 -6.51 12.47 -14.58
CA VAL A 356 -5.26 11.90 -14.07
C VAL A 356 -4.07 12.58 -14.71
N SER A 357 -3.16 13.00 -13.85
CA SER A 357 -1.84 13.49 -14.23
C SER A 357 -0.81 12.37 -14.16
N ASN A 358 0.05 12.24 -15.17
CA ASN A 358 1.07 11.18 -15.26
C ASN A 358 2.27 11.39 -14.32
N CYS A 359 2.45 12.59 -13.77
CA CYS A 359 3.62 12.94 -12.96
C CYS A 359 3.31 13.77 -11.72
N CYS A 360 2.18 14.49 -11.72
CA CYS A 360 2.13 15.77 -11.04
C CYS A 360 0.84 15.95 -10.23
N PRO A 361 0.81 16.86 -9.24
CA PRO A 361 -0.36 17.06 -8.39
C PRO A 361 -1.58 17.61 -9.13
N LEU A 362 -1.39 18.22 -10.30
CA LEU A 362 -2.45 18.80 -11.13
C LEU A 362 -2.58 18.02 -12.44
N ALA A 363 -3.83 17.72 -12.79
CA ALA A 363 -4.25 17.12 -14.04
C ALA A 363 -4.69 18.22 -15.03
N LYS A 364 -5.48 17.81 -16.04
CA LYS A 364 -6.06 18.73 -17.04
C LYS A 364 -6.80 19.89 -16.36
N TYR A 365 -6.78 21.05 -17.01
CA TYR A 365 -7.40 22.30 -16.53
C TYR A 365 -6.82 22.86 -15.21
N GLY A 366 -5.70 22.30 -14.73
CA GLY A 366 -5.14 22.65 -13.42
C GLY A 366 -5.95 22.08 -12.26
N TYR A 367 -6.84 21.11 -12.53
CA TYR A 367 -7.64 20.46 -11.50
C TYR A 367 -6.77 19.47 -10.72
N PRO A 368 -7.08 19.16 -9.45
CA PRO A 368 -6.27 18.24 -8.67
C PRO A 368 -6.28 16.84 -9.29
N HIS A 369 -5.14 16.17 -9.29
CA HIS A 369 -5.03 14.78 -9.73
C HIS A 369 -6.04 13.88 -8.98
N GLY A 370 -6.79 13.06 -9.72
CA GLY A 370 -7.83 12.19 -9.16
C GLY A 370 -9.19 12.89 -8.97
N SER A 371 -9.34 14.15 -9.40
CA SER A 371 -10.63 14.84 -9.45
C SER A 371 -11.47 14.35 -10.62
N PHE A 372 -12.77 14.63 -10.55
CA PHE A 372 -13.72 14.27 -11.61
C PHE A 372 -14.05 15.44 -12.50
N ASP A 373 -14.43 15.13 -13.74
CA ASP A 373 -15.00 16.07 -14.71
C ASP A 373 -16.18 15.39 -15.41
N ASP A 374 -17.22 16.16 -15.76
CA ASP A 374 -18.27 15.67 -16.62
C ASP A 374 -18.00 16.03 -18.09
N VAL A 375 -18.33 15.09 -18.97
CA VAL A 375 -17.97 15.15 -20.37
C VAL A 375 -19.10 14.61 -21.25
N HIS A 376 -19.03 14.92 -22.55
CA HIS A 376 -19.90 14.31 -23.55
C HIS A 376 -19.47 12.86 -23.70
N CYS A 377 -20.44 11.95 -23.71
CA CYS A 377 -20.20 10.51 -23.71
C CYS A 377 -19.45 10.04 -24.96
N GLU A 378 -19.58 10.79 -26.07
CA GLU A 378 -18.96 10.56 -27.38
C GLU A 378 -17.45 10.90 -27.41
N THR A 379 -16.96 11.62 -26.39
CA THR A 379 -15.55 12.01 -26.28
C THR A 379 -14.65 10.78 -26.31
N GLN A 380 -13.49 10.85 -26.97
CA GLN A 380 -12.57 9.73 -27.04
C GLN A 380 -11.50 9.85 -25.95
N PHE A 381 -11.38 8.82 -25.12
CA PHE A 381 -10.31 8.68 -24.13
C PHE A 381 -9.55 7.37 -24.30
N TYR A 382 -8.28 7.37 -23.90
CA TYR A 382 -7.39 6.22 -24.07
C TYR A 382 -7.45 5.27 -22.89
N LEU A 383 -8.03 5.67 -21.76
CA LEU A 383 -8.11 4.88 -20.54
C LEU A 383 -9.54 4.68 -20.06
N TYR A 384 -9.80 3.50 -19.50
CA TYR A 384 -11.06 3.18 -18.84
C TYR A 384 -10.83 2.20 -17.69
N ALA A 385 -11.62 2.32 -16.63
CA ALA A 385 -11.52 1.47 -15.46
C ALA A 385 -12.69 0.48 -15.41
N CYS A 386 -12.38 -0.82 -15.37
CA CYS A 386 -13.38 -1.87 -15.23
C CYS A 386 -13.37 -2.45 -13.83
N GLY A 387 -14.55 -2.75 -13.30
CA GLY A 387 -14.78 -3.40 -12.01
C GLY A 387 -15.57 -4.69 -12.18
N LYS A 388 -15.20 -5.74 -11.42
CA LYS A 388 -16.00 -6.96 -11.28
C LYS A 388 -15.86 -7.57 -9.89
N LYS A 389 -16.84 -8.40 -9.52
CA LYS A 389 -16.73 -9.22 -8.31
C LYS A 389 -15.63 -10.27 -8.49
N PRO A 390 -14.86 -10.57 -7.43
CA PRO A 390 -13.95 -11.72 -7.44
C PRO A 390 -14.73 -13.00 -7.75
N SER A 391 -14.16 -13.83 -8.63
CA SER A 391 -14.69 -15.14 -9.02
C SER A 391 -14.39 -16.20 -7.97
#